data_AF-A0A840URL5-F1
#
_entry.id   AF-A0A840URL5-F1
#
_cell.length_a   1.000
_cell.length_b   1.000
_cell.length_c   1.000
_cell.angle_alpha   90.00
_cell.angle_beta   90.00
_cell.angle_gamma   90.00
#
_symmetry.space_group_name_H-M   'P 1'
#
loop_
_entity.id
_entity.type
_entity.pdbx_description
1 polymer ?
#
loop_
_entity_poly.entity_id
_entity_poly.type
_entity_poly.pdbx_seq_one_letter_code
_entity_poly.pdbx_strand_id
1 'polypeptide(L)'
;MQKKAYDTILSDYVDAESAAKGSGFEPYRYKCACCWEEVHLCAADSRNQATHFRHRNGNNNVECENYLGNRNAIINSALFHRNVRDKIEFYFSNSTKLFSIGVKFDADEISTYEQDEASLQVKTSYTAKPLISIPIRSSRFYPNISELIPISKFSWEYYVSSSNDSKPHKCELFRKDKRGYLYPSFFKIQAQGDGGDFKAKLIRSDTLYTNTPYLIVFTHLYHPMSFQQDVKVGEVISFKTMDRDFAGVVVAFTRKTASVEHQLGLWKYKLETNETLTLVWPPSSLVNESMLICTDYAYLFSTFELQAHGNINVPSDNIERFENGISKVSINGRTKIYKKNAELVLEKCKETSYEYDVISVAQETAKNYVASDVSAFLFNRSGVSPMSKGMSVLLTHCSEVRHYSYGYLDSIVTVANDTVTLTGNRLLQDILMYYKRTEAFNWAGYESLELSHTAFQYIESCEKTGLINSVAKHFIEEGWI
;
A
#
# COMPACT_ATOMS: atom_id res chain seq x y z
N MET A 1 -32.64 7.65 -22.77
CA MET A 1 -32.05 7.80 -21.41
C MET A 1 -30.72 7.09 -21.40
N GLN A 2 -29.67 7.82 -21.10
CA GLN A 2 -28.30 7.33 -21.12
C GLN A 2 -28.07 6.28 -20.01
N LYS A 3 -27.74 5.04 -20.39
CA LYS A 3 -27.50 3.93 -19.44
C LYS A 3 -26.03 3.73 -19.06
N LYS A 4 -25.10 4.35 -19.78
CA LYS A 4 -23.65 4.22 -19.56
C LYS A 4 -22.96 5.58 -19.54
N ALA A 5 -21.98 5.72 -18.67
CA ALA A 5 -21.11 6.89 -18.59
C ALA A 5 -19.66 6.43 -18.39
N TYR A 6 -18.72 7.32 -18.68
CA TYR A 6 -17.33 7.12 -18.28
C TYR A 6 -17.16 7.56 -16.83
N ASP A 7 -16.69 6.65 -15.98
CA ASP A 7 -16.30 6.94 -14.61
C ASP A 7 -14.85 7.41 -14.59
N THR A 8 -14.64 8.68 -14.24
CA THR A 8 -13.30 9.28 -14.27
C THR A 8 -12.38 8.70 -13.19
N ILE A 9 -12.94 8.23 -12.06
CA ILE A 9 -12.18 7.69 -10.92
C ILE A 9 -11.71 6.28 -11.27
N LEU A 10 -12.66 5.40 -11.61
CA LEU A 10 -12.36 4.02 -12.03
C LEU A 10 -11.65 3.96 -13.39
N SER A 11 -11.70 5.05 -14.15
CA SER A 11 -11.18 5.17 -15.51
C SER A 11 -11.73 4.10 -16.45
N ASP A 12 -13.01 3.76 -16.26
CA ASP A 12 -13.72 2.71 -16.98
C ASP A 12 -15.17 3.14 -17.27
N TYR A 13 -15.81 2.46 -18.21
CA TYR A 13 -17.21 2.68 -18.52
C TYR A 13 -18.10 1.87 -17.58
N VAL A 14 -19.03 2.57 -16.95
CA VAL A 14 -19.95 1.97 -15.98
C VAL A 14 -21.38 2.13 -16.45
N ASP A 15 -22.20 1.12 -16.19
CA ASP A 15 -23.64 1.24 -16.33
C ASP A 15 -24.25 1.94 -15.11
N ALA A 16 -25.39 2.58 -15.32
CA ALA A 16 -26.05 3.38 -14.29
C ALA A 16 -26.50 2.54 -13.07
N GLU A 17 -26.78 1.25 -13.25
CA GLU A 17 -27.22 0.39 -12.16
C GLU A 17 -26.05 -0.01 -11.26
N SER A 18 -24.92 -0.40 -11.84
CA SER A 18 -23.66 -0.66 -11.14
C SER A 18 -23.15 0.59 -10.43
N ALA A 19 -23.24 1.76 -11.09
CA ALA A 19 -22.90 3.05 -10.49
C ALA A 19 -23.79 3.39 -9.27
N ALA A 20 -25.08 3.07 -9.30
CA ALA A 20 -26.00 3.28 -8.17
C ALA A 20 -25.58 2.46 -6.94
N LYS A 21 -25.22 1.18 -7.17
CA LYS A 21 -24.82 0.25 -6.11
C LYS A 21 -23.51 0.67 -5.42
N GLY A 22 -22.62 1.33 -6.16
CA GLY A 22 -21.34 1.83 -5.66
C GLY A 22 -21.44 2.89 -4.55
N SER A 23 -22.60 3.53 -4.35
CA SER A 23 -22.92 4.44 -3.22
C SER A 23 -21.92 5.59 -2.96
N GLY A 24 -21.22 6.05 -3.99
CA GLY A 24 -20.28 7.18 -3.91
C GLY A 24 -20.69 8.29 -4.87
N PHE A 25 -21.53 9.21 -4.41
CA PHE A 25 -21.87 10.43 -5.15
C PHE A 25 -20.73 11.44 -5.00
N GLU A 26 -19.71 11.29 -5.84
CA GLU A 26 -18.74 12.37 -6.04
C GLU A 26 -19.23 13.27 -7.18
N PRO A 27 -19.34 14.59 -6.95
CA PRO A 27 -19.56 15.52 -8.03
C PRO A 27 -18.56 15.28 -9.16
N TYR A 28 -19.00 15.39 -10.42
CA TYR A 28 -18.13 15.31 -11.61
C TYR A 28 -17.48 13.95 -11.90
N ARG A 29 -17.85 12.88 -11.18
CA ARG A 29 -17.35 11.51 -11.39
C ARG A 29 -17.71 10.93 -12.77
N TYR A 30 -18.87 11.30 -13.30
CA TYR A 30 -19.40 10.70 -14.52
C TYR A 30 -19.38 11.69 -15.69
N LYS A 31 -18.89 11.23 -16.83
CA LYS A 31 -18.93 11.96 -18.10
C LYS A 31 -19.75 11.22 -19.14
N CYS A 32 -20.44 11.98 -19.98
CA CYS A 32 -21.17 11.43 -21.10
C CYS A 32 -20.19 10.71 -22.05
N ALA A 33 -20.47 9.46 -22.37
CA ALA A 33 -19.65 8.67 -23.29
C ALA A 33 -19.64 9.20 -24.74
N CYS A 34 -20.54 10.13 -25.08
CA CYS A 34 -20.66 10.72 -26.41
C CYS A 34 -20.01 12.11 -26.49
N CYS A 35 -20.48 13.07 -25.68
CA CYS A 35 -20.01 14.47 -25.74
C CYS A 35 -18.99 14.85 -24.66
N TRP A 36 -18.64 13.93 -23.75
CA TRP A 36 -17.70 14.16 -22.65
C TRP A 36 -18.08 15.25 -21.64
N GLU A 37 -19.29 15.79 -21.73
CA GLU A 37 -19.85 16.69 -20.71
C GLU A 37 -20.21 15.94 -19.42
N GLU A 38 -20.28 16.69 -18.31
CA GLU A 38 -20.63 16.12 -17.02
C GLU A 38 -22.07 15.59 -17.01
N VAL A 39 -22.20 14.34 -16.55
CA VAL A 39 -23.48 13.72 -16.25
C VAL A 39 -23.55 13.33 -14.78
N HIS A 40 -24.77 13.19 -14.28
CA HIS A 40 -25.03 12.74 -12.91
C HIS A 40 -26.03 11.58 -12.94
N LEU A 41 -25.95 10.74 -11.92
CA LEU A 41 -26.84 9.61 -11.76
C LEU A 41 -28.21 10.10 -11.26
N CYS A 42 -29.27 9.61 -11.89
CA CYS A 42 -30.66 9.94 -11.61
C CYS A 42 -31.46 8.67 -11.32
N ALA A 43 -32.51 8.80 -10.51
CA ALA A 43 -33.45 7.73 -10.20
C ALA A 43 -32.82 6.48 -9.52
N ALA A 44 -31.67 6.62 -8.87
CA ALA A 44 -30.96 5.53 -8.17
C ALA A 44 -31.85 4.80 -7.15
N ASP A 45 -32.72 5.53 -6.45
CA ASP A 45 -33.63 4.99 -5.44
C ASP A 45 -35.10 4.91 -5.92
N SER A 46 -35.35 5.13 -7.22
CA SER A 46 -36.72 5.16 -7.76
C SER A 46 -37.26 3.75 -7.99
N ARG A 47 -38.48 3.51 -7.51
CA ARG A 47 -39.23 2.27 -7.83
C ARG A 47 -39.95 2.33 -9.18
N ASN A 48 -40.08 3.52 -9.77
CA ASN A 48 -40.91 3.78 -10.94
C ASN A 48 -40.10 4.01 -12.22
N GLN A 49 -38.79 4.21 -12.10
CA GLN A 49 -37.93 4.56 -13.22
C GLN A 49 -36.55 3.93 -13.02
N ALA A 50 -36.01 3.32 -14.08
CA ALA A 50 -34.68 2.77 -14.06
C ALA A 50 -33.62 3.86 -13.88
N THR A 51 -32.56 3.54 -13.13
CA THR A 51 -31.41 4.41 -12.96
C THR A 51 -30.78 4.75 -14.32
N HIS A 52 -30.46 6.03 -14.52
CA HIS A 52 -29.85 6.53 -15.75
C HIS A 52 -28.96 7.74 -15.46
N PHE A 53 -28.12 8.09 -16.42
CA PHE A 53 -27.32 9.31 -16.39
C PHE A 53 -28.05 10.46 -17.09
N ARG A 54 -27.82 11.68 -16.60
CA ARG A 54 -28.33 12.91 -17.21
C ARG A 54 -27.32 14.04 -17.16
N HIS A 55 -27.26 14.86 -18.20
CA HIS A 55 -26.40 16.06 -18.22
C HIS A 55 -26.78 17.03 -17.11
N ARG A 56 -25.80 17.63 -16.44
CA ARG A 56 -26.05 18.67 -15.41
C ARG A 56 -26.55 19.98 -16.00
N ASN A 57 -26.05 20.35 -17.18
CA ASN A 57 -26.35 21.65 -17.81
C ASN A 57 -27.54 21.62 -18.77
N GLY A 58 -28.40 20.58 -18.70
CA GLY A 58 -29.62 20.53 -19.52
C GLY A 58 -29.38 20.44 -21.02
N ASN A 59 -28.18 20.01 -21.46
CA ASN A 59 -27.91 19.71 -22.86
C ASN A 59 -28.74 18.49 -23.28
N ASN A 60 -29.96 18.72 -23.76
CA ASN A 60 -30.87 17.71 -24.27
C ASN A 60 -30.44 17.29 -25.69
N ASN A 61 -29.16 16.94 -25.87
CA ASN A 61 -28.71 16.41 -27.14
C ASN A 61 -29.30 15.01 -27.32
N VAL A 62 -30.21 14.86 -28.29
CA VAL A 62 -30.92 13.62 -28.61
C VAL A 62 -29.94 12.48 -28.90
N GLU A 63 -28.78 12.77 -29.51
CA GLU A 63 -27.74 11.77 -29.78
C GLU A 63 -27.09 11.24 -28.51
N CYS A 64 -26.93 12.09 -27.48
CA CYS A 64 -26.39 11.68 -26.19
C CYS A 64 -27.41 10.87 -25.38
N GLU A 65 -28.69 11.25 -25.42
CA GLU A 65 -29.77 10.56 -24.71
C GLU A 65 -30.14 9.19 -25.33
N ASN A 66 -29.91 9.03 -26.64
CA ASN A 66 -30.12 7.79 -27.40
C ASN A 66 -28.83 6.96 -27.53
N TYR A 67 -27.75 7.34 -26.86
CA TYR A 67 -26.48 6.64 -26.96
C TYR A 67 -26.57 5.22 -26.35
N LEU A 68 -26.60 4.20 -27.22
CA LEU A 68 -26.73 2.78 -26.86
C LEU A 68 -25.39 2.02 -26.74
N GLY A 69 -24.24 2.71 -26.86
CA GLY A 69 -22.93 2.15 -26.53
C GLY A 69 -22.31 1.26 -27.62
N ASN A 70 -21.80 1.88 -28.69
CA ASN A 70 -20.94 1.18 -29.65
C ASN A 70 -19.48 1.18 -29.14
N ARG A 71 -18.95 0.02 -28.72
CA ARG A 71 -17.62 -0.18 -28.10
C ARG A 71 -16.44 0.42 -28.88
N ASN A 72 -16.51 0.50 -30.21
CA ASN A 72 -15.38 0.96 -31.02
C ASN A 72 -15.29 2.49 -31.15
N ALA A 73 -16.41 3.22 -31.07
CA ALA A 73 -16.41 4.70 -31.03
C ALA A 73 -15.93 5.23 -29.67
N ILE A 74 -16.09 4.41 -28.63
CA ILE A 74 -15.79 4.71 -27.23
C ILE A 74 -14.27 4.80 -26.99
N ILE A 75 -13.51 3.83 -27.52
CA ILE A 75 -12.06 3.69 -27.27
C ILE A 75 -11.27 4.87 -27.86
N ASN A 76 -11.64 5.35 -29.06
CA ASN A 76 -10.94 6.47 -29.68
C ASN A 76 -11.18 7.79 -28.94
N SER A 77 -12.40 8.07 -28.46
CA SER A 77 -12.68 9.32 -27.74
C SER A 77 -12.07 9.39 -26.32
N ALA A 78 -11.89 8.23 -25.66
CA ALA A 78 -11.27 8.14 -24.34
C ALA A 78 -9.77 8.48 -24.34
N LEU A 79 -9.10 8.29 -25.48
CA LEU A 79 -7.70 8.65 -25.67
C LEU A 79 -7.49 10.17 -25.84
N PHE A 80 -8.46 10.88 -26.44
CA PHE A 80 -8.36 12.32 -26.71
C PHE A 80 -8.77 13.24 -25.54
N HIS A 81 -9.53 12.72 -24.56
CA HIS A 81 -10.15 13.56 -23.51
C HIS A 81 -9.71 13.24 -22.08
N ARG A 82 -8.47 12.73 -21.92
CA ARG A 82 -7.87 12.42 -20.61
C ARG A 82 -7.90 13.63 -19.66
N ASN A 83 -8.85 13.56 -18.72
CA ASN A 83 -8.98 14.22 -17.42
C ASN A 83 -8.26 15.56 -17.21
N VAL A 84 -8.92 16.68 -17.52
CA VAL A 84 -8.50 18.04 -17.06
C VAL A 84 -8.72 18.26 -15.55
N ARG A 85 -9.53 17.43 -14.87
CA ARG A 85 -9.96 17.70 -13.49
C ARG A 85 -9.13 17.01 -12.39
N ASP A 86 -8.57 15.84 -12.68
CA ASP A 86 -7.55 15.19 -11.84
C ASP A 86 -6.20 15.92 -11.90
N LYS A 87 -6.12 16.95 -12.75
CA LYS A 87 -4.92 17.71 -13.02
C LYS A 87 -4.74 18.88 -12.09
N ILE A 88 -5.81 19.52 -11.63
CA ILE A 88 -5.71 20.72 -10.80
C ILE A 88 -6.19 20.39 -9.39
N GLU A 89 -5.41 20.72 -8.36
CA GLU A 89 -5.73 20.49 -6.95
C GLU A 89 -5.24 21.66 -6.09
N PHE A 90 -5.69 21.74 -4.83
CA PHE A 90 -5.21 22.76 -3.90
C PHE A 90 -4.64 22.13 -2.64
N TYR A 91 -3.56 22.73 -2.15
CA TYR A 91 -2.81 22.23 -1.03
C TYR A 91 -2.47 23.33 -0.04
N PHE A 92 -2.30 22.94 1.22
CA PHE A 92 -1.71 23.75 2.28
C PHE A 92 -0.48 23.02 2.84
N SER A 93 0.60 23.76 3.06
CA SER A 93 1.82 23.26 3.71
C SER A 93 1.95 23.87 5.10
N ASN A 94 2.08 23.01 6.12
CA ASN A 94 2.22 23.46 7.50
C ASN A 94 3.60 24.07 7.78
N SER A 95 4.67 23.61 7.12
CA SER A 95 6.02 24.19 7.22
C SER A 95 6.11 25.59 6.64
N THR A 96 5.60 25.80 5.42
CA THR A 96 5.69 27.11 4.74
C THR A 96 4.53 28.04 5.09
N LYS A 97 3.42 27.51 5.63
CA LYS A 97 2.14 28.20 5.82
C LYS A 97 1.55 28.80 4.54
N LEU A 98 1.86 28.21 3.39
CA LEU A 98 1.39 28.67 2.07
C LEU A 98 0.32 27.75 1.49
N PHE A 99 -0.58 28.35 0.71
CA PHE A 99 -1.45 27.61 -0.20
C PHE A 99 -0.78 27.47 -1.56
N SER A 100 -0.95 26.30 -2.18
CA SER A 100 -0.43 26.01 -3.52
C SER A 100 -1.50 25.41 -4.41
N ILE A 101 -1.45 25.73 -5.68
CA ILE A 101 -2.18 25.02 -6.73
C ILE A 101 -1.29 23.87 -7.23
N GLY A 102 -1.80 22.64 -7.15
CA GLY A 102 -1.19 21.47 -7.76
C GLY A 102 -1.66 21.34 -9.19
N VAL A 103 -0.74 21.23 -10.16
CA VAL A 103 -1.06 20.98 -11.57
C VAL A 103 -0.31 19.74 -12.08
N LYS A 104 -1.01 18.84 -12.74
CA LYS A 104 -0.48 17.59 -13.31
C LYS A 104 -0.78 17.54 -14.81
N PHE A 105 0.16 17.02 -15.58
CA PHE A 105 0.01 16.79 -17.01
C PHE A 105 0.51 15.39 -17.34
N ASP A 106 -0.04 14.74 -18.36
CA ASP A 106 0.55 13.51 -18.88
C ASP A 106 1.68 13.80 -19.89
N ALA A 107 2.40 12.76 -20.31
CA ALA A 107 3.56 12.90 -21.18
C ALA A 107 3.20 13.48 -22.56
N ASP A 108 2.03 13.10 -23.09
CA ASP A 108 1.58 13.54 -24.40
C ASP A 108 1.21 15.02 -24.35
N GLU A 109 0.49 15.44 -23.31
CA GLU A 109 0.17 16.85 -23.06
C GLU A 109 1.39 17.73 -22.90
N ILE A 110 2.38 17.29 -22.11
CA ILE A 110 3.60 18.07 -21.92
C ILE A 110 4.28 18.28 -23.28
N SER A 111 4.36 17.23 -24.10
CA SER A 111 4.94 17.31 -25.44
C SER A 111 4.17 18.27 -26.35
N THR A 112 2.83 18.16 -26.40
CA THR A 112 1.99 19.04 -27.22
C THR A 112 2.08 20.50 -26.77
N TYR A 113 1.93 20.77 -25.47
CA TYR A 113 2.02 22.14 -24.97
C TYR A 113 3.43 22.73 -25.12
N GLU A 114 4.48 21.91 -25.01
CA GLU A 114 5.86 22.35 -25.24
C GLU A 114 6.09 22.73 -26.71
N GLN A 115 5.55 21.97 -27.67
CA GLN A 115 5.58 22.28 -29.10
C GLN A 115 4.82 23.56 -29.44
N ASP A 116 3.65 23.77 -28.83
CA ASP A 116 2.81 24.95 -29.06
C ASP A 116 3.25 26.18 -28.24
N GLU A 117 4.41 26.11 -27.57
CA GLU A 117 4.94 27.13 -26.66
C GLU A 117 3.92 27.60 -25.60
N ALA A 118 3.04 26.70 -25.18
CA ALA A 118 1.95 27.01 -24.27
C ALA A 118 2.43 27.31 -22.84
N SER A 119 1.68 28.16 -22.16
CA SER A 119 1.91 28.50 -20.75
C SER A 119 0.68 28.21 -19.89
N LEU A 120 0.91 27.63 -18.72
CA LEU A 120 -0.08 27.54 -17.66
C LEU A 120 -0.35 28.93 -17.10
N GLN A 121 -1.61 29.34 -17.13
CA GLN A 121 -2.11 30.59 -16.61
C GLN A 121 -3.07 30.36 -15.45
N VAL A 122 -2.87 31.09 -14.36
CA VAL A 122 -3.81 31.14 -13.24
C VAL A 122 -4.27 32.57 -13.01
N LYS A 123 -5.57 32.81 -13.06
CA LYS A 123 -6.19 34.15 -12.91
C LYS A 123 -7.14 34.15 -11.72
N THR A 124 -7.35 35.33 -11.12
CA THR A 124 -8.33 35.51 -10.02
C THR A 124 -9.74 35.81 -10.51
N SER A 125 -9.89 36.19 -11.78
CA SER A 125 -11.16 36.33 -12.49
C SER A 125 -10.95 36.11 -14.00
N TYR A 126 -12.03 35.93 -14.76
CA TYR A 126 -11.96 35.67 -16.20
C TYR A 126 -11.21 36.76 -16.98
N THR A 127 -11.33 38.02 -16.56
CA THR A 127 -10.75 39.19 -17.21
C THR A 127 -9.45 39.68 -16.57
N ALA A 128 -9.06 39.11 -15.42
CA ALA A 128 -7.84 39.51 -14.75
C ALA A 128 -6.59 39.05 -15.52
N LYS A 129 -5.51 39.82 -15.38
CA LYS A 129 -4.17 39.38 -15.78
C LYS A 129 -3.79 38.11 -14.99
N PRO A 130 -3.06 37.17 -15.62
CA PRO A 130 -2.59 35.97 -14.94
C PRO A 130 -1.67 36.34 -13.77
N LEU A 131 -1.98 35.81 -12.60
CA LEU A 131 -1.13 35.92 -11.40
C LEU A 131 0.05 34.94 -11.47
N ILE A 132 -0.15 33.82 -12.16
CA ILE A 132 0.87 32.81 -12.49
C ILE A 132 0.84 32.65 -14.01
N SER A 133 2.00 32.69 -14.63
CA SER A 133 2.21 32.37 -16.05
C SER A 133 3.51 31.59 -16.17
N ILE A 134 3.43 30.29 -16.42
CA ILE A 134 4.59 29.39 -16.42
C ILE A 134 4.59 28.56 -17.71
N PRO A 135 5.68 28.49 -18.48
CA PRO A 135 5.77 27.62 -19.66
C PRO A 135 5.56 26.14 -19.28
N ILE A 136 4.73 25.43 -20.04
CA ILE A 136 4.52 23.99 -19.85
C ILE A 136 5.60 23.26 -20.67
N ARG A 137 6.59 22.69 -19.97
CA ARG A 137 7.75 22.02 -20.57
C ARG A 137 8.20 20.83 -19.74
N SER A 138 8.81 19.86 -20.40
CA SER A 138 9.36 18.63 -19.80
C SER A 138 10.46 18.88 -18.76
N SER A 139 11.13 20.03 -18.80
CA SER A 139 12.13 20.43 -17.80
C SER A 139 11.54 20.85 -16.45
N ARG A 140 10.23 21.13 -16.38
CA ARG A 140 9.56 21.61 -15.17
C ARG A 140 8.41 20.73 -14.72
N PHE A 141 7.69 20.13 -15.66
CA PHE A 141 6.57 19.24 -15.35
C PHE A 141 6.99 17.81 -15.62
N TYR A 142 6.87 16.97 -14.60
CA TYR A 142 7.05 15.53 -14.75
C TYR A 142 5.71 14.87 -15.09
N PRO A 143 5.69 13.93 -16.06
CA PRO A 143 4.47 13.23 -16.43
C PRO A 143 3.78 12.59 -15.24
N ASN A 144 2.48 12.86 -15.11
CA ASN A 144 1.60 12.34 -14.07
C ASN A 144 1.96 12.70 -12.62
N ILE A 145 2.84 13.67 -12.40
CA ILE A 145 3.19 14.17 -11.06
C ILE A 145 2.61 15.58 -10.89
N SER A 146 2.01 15.86 -9.73
CA SER A 146 1.46 17.18 -9.43
C SER A 146 2.58 18.14 -9.04
N GLU A 147 2.81 19.15 -9.87
CA GLU A 147 3.69 20.28 -9.58
C GLU A 147 2.95 21.30 -8.70
N LEU A 148 3.55 21.70 -7.59
CA LEU A 148 2.93 22.61 -6.61
C LEU A 148 3.42 24.04 -6.81
N ILE A 149 2.52 24.93 -7.20
CA ILE A 149 2.83 26.33 -7.44
C ILE A 149 2.19 27.18 -6.32
N PRO A 150 2.97 27.90 -5.50
CA PRO A 150 2.44 28.75 -4.43
C PRO A 150 1.53 29.85 -4.97
N ILE A 151 0.45 30.13 -4.24
CA ILE A 151 -0.51 31.18 -4.56
C ILE A 151 -0.20 32.41 -3.71
N SER A 152 0.14 33.51 -4.37
CA SER A 152 0.54 34.75 -3.70
C SER A 152 -0.61 35.74 -3.49
N LYS A 153 -1.72 35.60 -4.22
CA LYS A 153 -2.85 36.55 -4.19
C LYS A 153 -4.16 35.88 -3.82
N PHE A 154 -4.86 36.45 -2.83
CA PHE A 154 -6.12 35.90 -2.36
C PHE A 154 -7.22 36.02 -3.40
N SER A 155 -7.89 34.90 -3.65
CA SER A 155 -9.19 34.82 -4.28
C SER A 155 -9.93 33.61 -3.70
N TRP A 156 -11.25 33.66 -3.69
CA TRP A 156 -12.07 32.51 -3.32
C TRP A 156 -12.19 31.51 -4.48
N GLU A 157 -12.05 32.00 -5.72
CA GLU A 157 -12.01 31.21 -6.95
C GLU A 157 -10.83 31.59 -7.84
N TYR A 158 -10.32 30.63 -8.60
CA TYR A 158 -9.25 30.79 -9.56
C TYR A 158 -9.67 30.22 -10.91
N TYR A 159 -9.12 30.79 -11.98
CA TYR A 159 -9.37 30.41 -13.35
C TYR A 159 -8.06 29.89 -13.94
N VAL A 160 -8.01 28.60 -14.26
CA VAL A 160 -6.79 27.89 -14.65
C VAL A 160 -6.92 27.45 -16.10
N SER A 161 -5.93 27.75 -16.93
CA SER A 161 -5.95 27.39 -18.36
C SER A 161 -4.55 27.30 -18.92
N SER A 162 -4.40 26.65 -20.06
CA SER A 162 -3.29 26.93 -20.97
C SER A 162 -3.52 28.27 -21.67
N SER A 163 -2.46 28.88 -22.21
CA SER A 163 -2.55 30.04 -23.10
C SER A 163 -3.33 29.73 -24.38
N ASN A 164 -3.38 28.46 -24.77
CA ASN A 164 -4.01 28.00 -26.02
C ASN A 164 -5.46 27.55 -25.78
N ASP A 165 -5.90 27.48 -24.52
CA ASP A 165 -7.26 27.07 -24.17
C ASP A 165 -8.24 28.21 -24.39
N SER A 166 -9.32 27.93 -25.11
CA SER A 166 -10.40 28.90 -25.37
C SER A 166 -11.24 29.22 -24.13
N LYS A 167 -11.24 28.35 -23.11
CA LYS A 167 -12.04 28.52 -21.88
C LYS A 167 -11.25 28.13 -20.63
N PRO A 168 -11.01 29.06 -19.69
CA PRO A 168 -10.39 28.73 -18.43
C PRO A 168 -11.32 27.94 -17.50
N HIS A 169 -10.71 27.02 -16.77
CA HIS A 169 -11.37 26.17 -15.78
C HIS A 169 -11.49 26.91 -14.45
N LYS A 170 -12.73 27.12 -14.01
CA LYS A 170 -13.02 27.70 -12.70
C LYS A 170 -12.80 26.66 -11.59
N CYS A 171 -12.01 27.03 -10.59
CA CYS A 171 -11.62 26.23 -9.44
C CYS A 171 -11.84 27.02 -8.15
N GLU A 172 -12.65 26.50 -7.23
CA GLU A 172 -12.93 27.16 -5.95
C GLU A 172 -11.96 26.67 -4.87
N LEU A 173 -11.28 27.60 -4.20
CA LEU A 173 -10.41 27.32 -3.05
C LEU A 173 -11.17 27.52 -1.73
N PHE A 174 -12.02 28.54 -1.67
CA PHE A 174 -12.85 28.85 -0.52
C PHE A 174 -14.31 28.94 -0.91
N ARG A 175 -15.17 28.24 -0.17
CA ARG A 175 -16.63 28.26 -0.41
C ARG A 175 -17.23 29.49 0.24
N LYS A 176 -18.24 30.06 -0.42
CA LYS A 176 -19.00 31.19 0.12
C LYS A 176 -20.50 30.98 0.01
N ASP A 177 -21.24 31.65 0.88
CA ASP A 177 -22.70 31.73 0.78
C ASP A 177 -23.13 32.79 -0.26
N LYS A 178 -24.45 32.92 -0.45
CA LYS A 178 -25.03 33.91 -1.38
C LYS A 178 -24.75 35.36 -0.98
N ARG A 179 -24.42 35.62 0.28
CA ARG A 179 -24.11 36.95 0.84
C ARG A 179 -22.60 37.25 0.79
N GLY A 180 -21.78 36.30 0.36
CA GLY A 180 -20.33 36.43 0.26
C GLY A 180 -19.57 36.03 1.53
N TYR A 181 -20.24 35.46 2.53
CA TYR A 181 -19.59 34.94 3.74
C TYR A 181 -18.86 33.63 3.42
N LEU A 182 -17.59 33.53 3.80
CA LEU A 182 -16.76 32.36 3.54
C LEU A 182 -17.00 31.28 4.60
N TYR A 183 -17.33 30.07 4.16
CA TYR A 183 -17.39 28.90 5.02
C TYR A 183 -15.97 28.41 5.34
N PRO A 184 -15.76 27.73 6.48
CA PRO A 184 -14.51 27.06 6.76
C PRO A 184 -14.19 26.02 5.68
N SER A 185 -12.96 26.04 5.17
CA SER A 185 -12.49 25.07 4.17
C SER A 185 -11.78 23.91 4.85
N PHE A 186 -12.09 22.68 4.44
CA PHE A 186 -11.46 21.47 4.95
C PHE A 186 -10.35 20.99 4.02
N PHE A 187 -9.20 20.66 4.57
CA PHE A 187 -8.08 20.03 3.87
C PHE A 187 -7.76 18.69 4.53
N LYS A 188 -7.75 17.59 3.78
CA LYS A 188 -7.35 16.26 4.27
C LYS A 188 -5.84 16.19 4.39
N ILE A 189 -5.35 15.82 5.57
CA ILE A 189 -3.92 15.66 5.83
C ILE A 189 -3.45 14.35 5.17
N GLN A 190 -2.43 14.42 4.32
CA GLN A 190 -1.95 13.27 3.55
C GLN A 190 -0.77 12.55 4.20
N ALA A 191 0.07 13.26 4.96
CA ALA A 191 1.17 12.71 5.73
C ALA A 191 1.54 13.66 6.86
N GLN A 192 1.83 13.12 8.04
CA GLN A 192 2.59 13.80 9.10
C GLN A 192 4.05 13.44 8.91
N GLY A 193 4.89 14.44 8.61
CA GLY A 193 6.34 14.28 8.72
C GLY A 193 6.78 14.28 10.17
N ASP A 194 8.03 13.88 10.39
CA ASP A 194 8.66 14.00 11.71
C ASP A 194 8.58 15.46 12.22
N GLY A 195 8.22 15.64 13.48
CA GLY A 195 8.11 16.97 14.11
C GLY A 195 6.81 17.74 13.85
N GLY A 196 5.76 17.10 13.29
CA GLY A 196 4.43 17.72 13.16
C GLY A 196 4.26 18.61 11.92
N ASP A 197 5.20 18.56 10.96
CA ASP A 197 4.98 19.11 9.63
C ASP A 197 3.97 18.23 8.88
N PHE A 198 3.14 18.84 8.04
CA PHE A 198 2.19 18.10 7.22
C PHE A 198 1.81 18.88 5.96
N LYS A 199 1.37 18.13 4.96
CA LYS A 199 0.73 18.64 3.77
C LYS A 199 -0.74 18.22 3.78
N ALA A 200 -1.63 19.16 3.51
CA ALA A 200 -3.06 18.92 3.49
C ALA A 200 -3.66 19.32 2.12
N LYS A 201 -4.52 18.46 1.58
CA LYS A 201 -5.18 18.60 0.27
C LYS A 201 -6.62 19.06 0.45
N LEU A 202 -7.06 20.08 -0.30
CA LEU A 202 -8.42 20.61 -0.20
C LEU A 202 -9.47 19.53 -0.50
N ILE A 203 -10.47 19.41 0.39
CA ILE A 203 -11.67 18.60 0.17
C ILE A 203 -12.65 19.39 -0.69
N ARG A 204 -12.81 18.94 -1.94
CA ARG A 204 -13.74 19.54 -2.91
C ARG A 204 -15.18 19.09 -2.74
N SER A 205 -15.40 17.87 -2.24
CA SER A 205 -16.74 17.36 -1.94
C SER A 205 -17.29 17.98 -0.66
N ASP A 206 -18.57 17.81 -0.38
CA ASP A 206 -19.19 18.16 0.90
C ASP A 206 -19.03 17.04 1.95
N THR A 207 -18.32 15.96 1.62
CA THR A 207 -18.28 14.76 2.44
C THR A 207 -16.95 14.65 3.18
N LEU A 208 -17.03 14.55 4.50
CA LEU A 208 -15.92 14.26 5.40
C LEU A 208 -16.08 12.85 5.96
N TYR A 209 -14.99 12.27 6.46
CA TYR A 209 -14.95 10.89 6.93
C TYR A 209 -14.39 10.79 8.34
N THR A 210 -14.93 9.88 9.15
CA THR A 210 -14.41 9.62 10.50
C THR A 210 -12.97 9.11 10.47
N ASN A 211 -12.25 9.20 11.59
CA ASN A 211 -10.86 8.73 11.74
C ASN A 211 -9.88 9.25 10.68
N THR A 212 -10.23 10.34 9.99
CA THR A 212 -9.38 11.00 9.01
C THR A 212 -8.95 12.35 9.59
N PRO A 213 -7.64 12.66 9.58
CA PRO A 213 -7.15 13.95 10.03
C PRO A 213 -7.40 15.03 8.97
N TYR A 214 -7.97 16.14 9.41
CA TYR A 214 -8.26 17.32 8.59
C TYR A 214 -7.64 18.57 9.20
N LEU A 215 -7.26 19.51 8.36
CA LEU A 215 -7.05 20.90 8.72
C LEU A 215 -8.30 21.71 8.31
N ILE A 216 -8.96 22.33 9.28
CA ILE A 216 -9.99 23.34 9.01
C ILE A 216 -9.31 24.69 8.89
N VAL A 217 -9.57 25.42 7.82
CA VAL A 217 -9.06 26.78 7.60
C VAL A 217 -10.22 27.77 7.67
N PHE A 218 -10.07 28.77 8.54
CA PHE A 218 -10.97 29.90 8.69
C PHE A 218 -10.33 31.15 8.07
N THR A 219 -11.10 31.85 7.25
CA THR A 219 -10.69 33.11 6.59
C THR A 219 -11.02 34.35 7.42
N HIS A 220 -11.69 34.19 8.57
CA HIS A 220 -12.16 35.23 9.49
C HIS A 220 -12.05 34.73 10.94
N LEU A 221 -12.39 35.60 11.91
CA LEU A 221 -12.34 35.32 13.35
C LEU A 221 -12.78 33.89 13.72
N TYR A 222 -11.84 33.15 14.31
CA TYR A 222 -12.07 31.83 14.86
C TYR A 222 -13.11 31.91 15.97
N HIS A 223 -14.20 31.16 15.82
CA HIS A 223 -15.14 30.92 16.91
C HIS A 223 -14.74 29.59 17.56
N PRO A 224 -14.53 29.54 18.89
CA PRO A 224 -14.19 28.30 19.57
C PRO A 224 -15.25 27.25 19.29
N MET A 225 -14.83 26.15 18.66
CA MET A 225 -15.72 25.06 18.31
C MET A 225 -16.00 24.26 19.58
N SER A 226 -17.27 24.13 19.98
CA SER A 226 -17.67 23.30 21.12
C SER A 226 -17.79 21.84 20.70
N PHE A 227 -16.77 21.28 20.07
CA PHE A 227 -16.74 19.85 19.80
C PHE A 227 -16.44 19.12 21.12
N GLN A 228 -17.39 18.32 21.58
CA GLN A 228 -17.23 17.44 22.74
C GLN A 228 -16.33 16.24 22.39
N GLN A 229 -16.31 15.21 23.25
CA GLN A 229 -15.45 14.01 23.21
C GLN A 229 -15.38 13.25 21.85
N ASP A 230 -16.25 13.57 20.88
CA ASP A 230 -16.36 12.95 19.55
C ASP A 230 -15.40 13.52 18.49
N VAL A 231 -14.67 14.59 18.81
CA VAL A 231 -13.68 15.18 17.91
C VAL A 231 -12.37 15.40 18.66
N LYS A 232 -11.28 14.87 18.10
CA LYS A 232 -9.94 15.24 18.54
C LYS A 232 -9.59 16.57 17.91
N VAL A 233 -9.50 17.62 18.72
CA VAL A 233 -9.14 18.97 18.27
C VAL A 233 -7.71 19.25 18.70
N GLY A 234 -6.84 19.56 17.75
CA GLY A 234 -5.47 19.98 17.98
C GLY A 234 -5.36 21.47 18.26
N GLU A 235 -4.12 21.97 18.30
CA GLU A 235 -3.85 23.39 18.52
C GLU A 235 -4.33 24.26 17.35
N VAL A 236 -4.73 25.49 17.68
CA VAL A 236 -5.07 26.51 16.69
C VAL A 236 -3.78 27.14 16.18
N ILE A 237 -3.60 27.11 14.86
CA ILE A 237 -2.47 27.74 14.17
C ILE A 237 -2.92 29.04 13.49
N SER A 238 -2.34 30.16 13.87
CA SER A 238 -2.54 31.44 13.18
C SER A 238 -1.43 31.64 12.16
N PHE A 239 -1.77 32.03 10.93
CA PHE A 239 -0.78 32.26 9.88
C PHE A 239 -1.24 33.32 8.89
N LYS A 240 -0.27 33.96 8.23
CA LYS A 240 -0.51 34.99 7.23
C LYS A 240 0.00 34.53 5.87
N THR A 241 -0.86 34.58 4.87
CA THR A 241 -0.54 34.24 3.48
C THR A 241 -1.49 34.97 2.55
N MET A 242 -1.14 35.15 1.27
CA MET A 242 -2.00 35.85 0.31
C MET A 242 -2.47 37.25 0.79
N ASP A 243 -1.62 37.94 1.56
CA ASP A 243 -1.90 39.22 2.23
C ASP A 243 -3.11 39.20 3.18
N ARG A 244 -3.44 38.03 3.75
CA ARG A 244 -4.54 37.86 4.71
C ARG A 244 -4.13 36.98 5.89
N ASP A 245 -4.77 37.24 7.02
CA ASP A 245 -4.66 36.40 8.21
C ASP A 245 -5.66 35.25 8.15
N PHE A 246 -5.20 34.07 8.52
CA PHE A 246 -5.98 32.84 8.60
C PHE A 246 -5.79 32.18 9.96
N ALA A 247 -6.79 31.43 10.38
CA ALA A 247 -6.69 30.49 11.47
C ALA A 247 -6.91 29.08 10.96
N GLY A 248 -6.07 28.14 11.38
CA GLY A 248 -6.15 26.74 11.09
C GLY A 248 -6.34 25.93 12.36
N VAL A 249 -7.03 24.80 12.29
CA VAL A 249 -7.14 23.85 13.39
C VAL A 249 -7.15 22.44 12.84
N VAL A 250 -6.29 21.60 13.40
CA VAL A 250 -6.26 20.17 13.05
C VAL A 250 -7.36 19.46 13.82
N VAL A 251 -8.21 18.71 13.13
CA VAL A 251 -9.29 17.94 13.73
C VAL A 251 -9.31 16.52 13.20
N ALA A 252 -9.77 15.58 14.03
CA ALA A 252 -10.16 14.25 13.59
C ALA A 252 -11.50 13.87 14.24
N PHE A 253 -12.52 13.64 13.41
CA PHE A 253 -13.84 13.21 13.85
C PHE A 253 -13.77 11.71 14.20
N THR A 254 -13.88 11.35 15.48
CA THR A 254 -13.79 9.95 15.90
C THR A 254 -15.13 9.23 15.74
N ARG A 255 -16.23 9.97 15.93
CA ARG A 255 -17.59 9.43 15.84
C ARG A 255 -18.52 10.36 15.06
N LYS A 256 -19.51 9.74 14.43
CA LYS A 256 -20.62 10.44 13.77
C LYS A 256 -21.74 10.64 14.79
N THR A 257 -21.90 11.86 15.28
CA THR A 257 -22.96 12.24 16.24
C THR A 257 -23.78 13.41 15.72
N ALA A 258 -25.03 13.53 16.19
CA ALA A 258 -25.96 14.57 15.72
C ALA A 258 -25.41 16.00 15.92
N SER A 259 -24.66 16.24 16.99
CA SER A 259 -24.02 17.54 17.25
C SER A 259 -22.94 17.87 16.22
N VAL A 260 -22.08 16.89 15.88
CA VAL A 260 -21.04 17.07 14.86
C VAL A 260 -21.69 17.28 13.49
N GLU A 261 -22.70 16.49 13.15
CA GLU A 261 -23.43 16.64 11.89
C GLU A 261 -24.14 17.98 11.77
N HIS A 262 -24.74 18.47 12.86
CA HIS A 262 -25.38 19.79 12.87
C HIS A 262 -24.36 20.90 12.57
N GLN A 263 -23.22 20.90 13.26
CA GLN A 263 -22.17 21.89 13.05
C GLN A 263 -21.60 21.85 11.64
N LEU A 264 -21.28 20.65 11.12
CA LEU A 264 -20.81 20.49 9.75
C LEU A 264 -21.87 20.92 8.73
N GLY A 265 -23.15 20.67 9.01
CA GLY A 265 -24.27 21.10 8.18
C GLY A 265 -24.37 22.62 8.05
N LEU A 266 -24.03 23.38 9.10
CA LEU A 266 -23.92 24.85 9.04
C LEU A 266 -22.83 25.30 8.06
N TRP A 267 -21.77 24.51 7.90
CA TRP A 267 -20.67 24.76 6.96
C TRP A 267 -20.86 24.08 5.60
N LYS A 268 -22.03 23.47 5.35
CA LYS A 268 -22.34 22.72 4.12
C LYS A 268 -21.44 21.50 3.91
N TYR A 269 -21.12 20.81 5.00
CA TYR A 269 -20.46 19.51 4.99
C TYR A 269 -21.33 18.45 5.69
N LYS A 270 -21.11 17.19 5.31
CA LYS A 270 -21.69 15.99 5.95
C LYS A 270 -20.56 15.07 6.39
N LEU A 271 -20.82 14.27 7.43
CA LEU A 271 -19.88 13.29 7.95
C LEU A 271 -20.36 11.86 7.64
N GLU A 272 -19.47 11.06 7.08
CA GLU A 272 -19.67 9.64 6.81
C GLU A 272 -18.67 8.79 7.57
N THR A 273 -19.01 7.53 7.79
CA THR A 273 -18.10 6.57 8.40
C THR A 273 -17.03 6.18 7.39
N ASN A 274 -15.79 6.19 7.85
CA ASN A 274 -14.64 5.79 7.06
C ASN A 274 -14.69 4.30 6.72
N GLU A 275 -14.37 4.00 5.46
CA GLU A 275 -14.19 2.65 4.93
C GLU A 275 -12.70 2.31 4.86
N THR A 276 -12.36 1.06 5.16
CA THR A 276 -10.99 0.57 5.05
C THR A 276 -10.87 -0.31 3.81
N LEU A 277 -9.76 -0.14 3.10
CA LEU A 277 -9.34 -1.00 1.99
C LEU A 277 -7.84 -1.22 2.11
N THR A 278 -7.39 -2.47 2.09
CA THR A 278 -5.98 -2.81 2.30
C THR A 278 -5.59 -4.01 1.44
N LEU A 279 -4.43 -3.91 0.81
CA LEU A 279 -3.78 -5.05 0.16
C LEU A 279 -3.22 -5.97 1.24
N VAL A 280 -3.72 -7.21 1.29
CA VAL A 280 -3.27 -8.24 2.23
C VAL A 280 -2.11 -9.03 1.62
N TRP A 281 -2.22 -9.35 0.32
CA TRP A 281 -1.21 -10.10 -0.42
C TRP A 281 -1.38 -9.87 -1.93
N PRO A 282 -0.31 -9.84 -2.74
CA PRO A 282 1.09 -10.05 -2.36
C PRO A 282 1.69 -8.84 -1.63
N PRO A 283 2.84 -9.01 -0.96
CA PRO A 283 3.70 -7.88 -0.62
C PRO A 283 4.06 -7.12 -1.90
N SER A 284 3.83 -5.81 -1.89
CA SER A 284 3.97 -4.96 -3.07
C SER A 284 4.71 -3.69 -2.74
N SER A 285 5.50 -3.21 -3.69
CA SER A 285 6.08 -1.88 -3.63
C SER A 285 5.04 -0.83 -4.05
N LEU A 286 5.03 0.31 -3.37
CA LEU A 286 4.23 1.47 -3.74
C LEU A 286 5.07 2.37 -4.67
N VAL A 287 4.64 2.54 -5.91
CA VAL A 287 5.28 3.41 -6.89
C VAL A 287 4.21 4.35 -7.46
N ASN A 288 4.42 5.66 -7.38
CA ASN A 288 3.51 6.67 -7.93
C ASN A 288 2.03 6.45 -7.53
N GLU A 289 1.79 6.24 -6.23
CA GLU A 289 0.45 5.98 -5.65
C GLU A 289 -0.22 4.66 -6.13
N SER A 290 0.50 3.82 -6.86
CA SER A 290 0.02 2.52 -7.33
C SER A 290 0.84 1.39 -6.69
N MET A 291 0.18 0.34 -6.23
CA MET A 291 0.84 -0.86 -5.72
C MET A 291 1.17 -1.80 -6.89
N LEU A 292 2.44 -2.16 -6.99
CA LEU A 292 2.95 -3.03 -8.04
C LEU A 292 2.68 -4.50 -7.69
N ILE A 293 1.91 -5.20 -8.53
CA ILE A 293 1.52 -6.59 -8.32
C ILE A 293 2.22 -7.48 -9.35
N CYS A 294 3.08 -8.39 -8.89
CA CYS A 294 3.77 -9.35 -9.76
C CYS A 294 2.94 -10.61 -10.03
N THR A 295 1.92 -10.89 -9.21
CA THR A 295 1.05 -12.07 -9.30
C THR A 295 -0.18 -11.80 -10.16
N ASP A 296 -0.90 -12.84 -10.59
CA ASP A 296 -2.12 -12.69 -11.40
C ASP A 296 -3.37 -12.40 -10.56
N TYR A 297 -3.22 -12.33 -9.24
CA TYR A 297 -4.29 -12.01 -8.31
C TYR A 297 -3.75 -11.31 -7.06
N ALA A 298 -4.63 -10.61 -6.37
CA ALA A 298 -4.38 -9.96 -5.09
C ALA A 298 -5.51 -10.27 -4.10
N TYR A 299 -5.15 -10.46 -2.83
CA TYR A 299 -6.10 -10.54 -1.72
C TYR A 299 -6.23 -9.17 -1.07
N LEU A 300 -7.47 -8.74 -0.92
CA LEU A 300 -7.83 -7.42 -0.40
C LEU A 300 -8.74 -7.59 0.80
N PHE A 301 -8.49 -6.81 1.84
CA PHE A 301 -9.43 -6.62 2.93
C PHE A 301 -10.22 -5.33 2.67
N SER A 302 -11.54 -5.38 2.77
CA SER A 302 -12.40 -4.21 2.69
C SER A 302 -13.55 -4.27 3.69
N THR A 303 -13.91 -3.12 4.27
CA THR A 303 -15.11 -2.98 5.14
C THR A 303 -16.41 -2.93 4.35
N PHE A 304 -16.30 -2.95 3.02
CA PHE A 304 -17.40 -2.94 2.07
C PHE A 304 -17.27 -4.06 1.06
N GLU A 305 -18.39 -4.44 0.47
CA GLU A 305 -18.45 -5.42 -0.60
C GLU A 305 -17.88 -4.86 -1.91
N LEU A 306 -16.95 -5.59 -2.54
CA LEU A 306 -16.46 -5.28 -3.89
C LEU A 306 -17.55 -5.61 -4.92
N GLN A 307 -17.93 -4.61 -5.70
CA GLN A 307 -18.99 -4.65 -6.70
C GLN A 307 -18.40 -4.33 -8.06
N ALA A 308 -18.39 -5.33 -8.93
CA ALA A 308 -17.88 -5.23 -10.30
C ALA A 308 -18.46 -4.00 -11.02
N HIS A 309 -17.59 -3.20 -11.63
CA HIS A 309 -17.88 -1.93 -12.29
C HIS A 309 -18.67 -0.89 -11.46
N GLY A 310 -18.83 -1.11 -10.15
CA GLY A 310 -19.45 -0.14 -9.22
C GLY A 310 -18.42 0.59 -8.38
N ASN A 311 -17.59 -0.17 -7.67
CA ASN A 311 -16.48 0.34 -6.84
C ASN A 311 -15.13 -0.27 -7.20
N ILE A 312 -15.07 -1.13 -8.21
CA ILE A 312 -13.85 -1.71 -8.77
C ILE A 312 -14.01 -1.85 -10.28
N ASN A 313 -12.97 -1.55 -11.06
CA ASN A 313 -13.00 -1.61 -12.53
C ASN A 313 -12.79 -3.01 -13.13
N VAL A 314 -13.13 -4.07 -12.40
CA VAL A 314 -12.98 -5.46 -12.85
C VAL A 314 -14.33 -6.15 -12.98
N PRO A 315 -14.46 -7.14 -13.88
CA PRO A 315 -15.67 -7.96 -14.02
C PRO A 315 -15.97 -8.80 -12.77
N SER A 316 -17.22 -9.23 -12.62
CA SER A 316 -17.66 -10.10 -11.52
C SER A 316 -16.87 -11.40 -11.44
N ASP A 317 -16.55 -11.99 -12.59
CA ASP A 317 -15.88 -13.30 -12.67
C ASP A 317 -14.44 -13.24 -12.18
N ASN A 318 -13.89 -12.03 -12.02
CA ASN A 318 -12.56 -11.77 -11.52
C ASN A 318 -12.55 -11.40 -10.02
N ILE A 319 -13.69 -11.52 -9.33
CA ILE A 319 -13.83 -11.21 -7.90
C ILE A 319 -14.37 -12.45 -7.19
N GLU A 320 -13.51 -13.08 -6.39
CA GLU A 320 -13.87 -14.20 -5.53
C GLU A 320 -13.93 -13.71 -4.08
N ARG A 321 -15.08 -13.88 -3.42
CA ARG A 321 -15.31 -13.37 -2.06
C ARG A 321 -15.08 -14.45 -1.03
N PHE A 322 -14.38 -14.09 0.03
CA PHE A 322 -14.14 -14.91 1.21
C PHE A 322 -14.83 -14.29 2.43
N GLU A 323 -14.74 -14.98 3.56
CA GLU A 323 -15.27 -14.48 4.83
C GLU A 323 -14.46 -13.27 5.36
N ASN A 324 -15.04 -12.58 6.34
CA ASN A 324 -14.38 -11.49 7.08
C ASN A 324 -13.87 -10.32 6.23
N GLY A 325 -14.57 -10.02 5.13
CA GLY A 325 -14.25 -8.87 4.29
C GLY A 325 -13.03 -9.07 3.39
N ILE A 326 -12.55 -10.31 3.23
CA ILE A 326 -11.46 -10.64 2.32
C ILE A 326 -12.03 -10.98 0.93
N SER A 327 -11.43 -10.44 -0.13
CA SER A 327 -11.75 -10.78 -1.51
C SER A 327 -10.48 -11.00 -2.31
N LYS A 328 -10.47 -12.01 -3.17
CA LYS A 328 -9.43 -12.22 -4.18
C LYS A 328 -9.87 -11.58 -5.48
N VAL A 329 -8.98 -10.79 -6.06
CA VAL A 329 -9.22 -10.07 -7.30
C VAL A 329 -8.16 -10.48 -8.31
N SER A 330 -8.56 -10.89 -9.51
CA SER A 330 -7.63 -11.17 -10.60
C SER A 330 -7.06 -9.87 -11.19
N ILE A 331 -5.74 -9.82 -11.37
CA ILE A 331 -4.98 -8.64 -11.77
C ILE A 331 -4.38 -8.87 -13.16
N ASN A 332 -5.04 -8.32 -14.18
CA ASN A 332 -4.63 -8.46 -15.60
C ASN A 332 -3.99 -7.19 -16.17
N GLY A 333 -3.88 -6.13 -15.38
CA GLY A 333 -3.46 -4.80 -15.82
C GLY A 333 -3.60 -3.81 -14.68
N ARG A 334 -4.17 -2.62 -14.96
CA ARG A 334 -4.44 -1.62 -13.93
C ARG A 334 -5.83 -1.82 -13.32
N THR A 335 -5.85 -2.23 -12.06
CA THR A 335 -7.06 -2.37 -11.26
C THR A 335 -7.22 -1.17 -10.34
N LYS A 336 -8.37 -0.52 -10.38
CA LYS A 336 -8.72 0.61 -9.52
C LYS A 336 -9.91 0.24 -8.67
N ILE A 337 -9.80 0.50 -7.37
CA ILE A 337 -10.85 0.27 -6.39
C ILE A 337 -11.09 1.59 -5.66
N TYR A 338 -12.35 1.97 -5.57
CA TYR A 338 -12.74 3.21 -4.92
C TYR A 338 -14.12 3.08 -4.28
N LYS A 339 -14.20 3.35 -2.97
CA LYS A 339 -15.46 3.60 -2.27
C LYS A 339 -15.25 4.60 -1.15
N LYS A 340 -16.03 5.68 -1.17
CA LYS A 340 -15.97 6.75 -0.16
C LYS A 340 -14.55 7.32 -0.02
N ASN A 341 -13.88 7.11 1.11
CA ASN A 341 -12.52 7.57 1.36
C ASN A 341 -11.43 6.54 1.03
N ALA A 342 -11.84 5.31 0.71
CA ALA A 342 -10.94 4.21 0.43
C ALA A 342 -10.65 4.15 -1.07
N GLU A 343 -9.37 4.28 -1.42
CA GLU A 343 -8.88 4.17 -2.79
C GLU A 343 -7.65 3.26 -2.80
N LEU A 344 -7.59 2.37 -3.80
CA LEU A 344 -6.44 1.52 -4.04
C LEU A 344 -6.26 1.34 -5.54
N VAL A 345 -5.05 1.61 -6.02
CA VAL A 345 -4.66 1.36 -7.40
C VAL A 345 -3.63 0.25 -7.41
N LEU A 346 -3.95 -0.84 -8.10
CA LEU A 346 -3.06 -1.97 -8.31
C LEU A 346 -2.62 -1.97 -9.77
N GLU A 347 -1.34 -2.09 -10.01
CA GLU A 347 -0.78 -2.14 -11.36
C GLU A 347 -0.01 -3.43 -11.54
N LYS A 348 -0.44 -4.25 -12.50
CA LYS A 348 0.28 -5.46 -12.89
C LYS A 348 1.67 -5.07 -13.35
N CYS A 349 2.70 -5.61 -12.69
CA CYS A 349 4.05 -5.53 -13.23
C CYS A 349 4.06 -6.23 -14.58
N LYS A 350 4.59 -5.54 -15.61
CA LYS A 350 5.13 -6.26 -16.76
C LYS A 350 6.21 -7.17 -16.19
N GLU A 351 6.22 -8.44 -16.59
CA GLU A 351 7.30 -9.36 -16.26
C GLU A 351 8.62 -8.79 -16.79
N THR A 352 9.24 -7.90 -16.03
CA THR A 352 10.68 -7.81 -16.03
C THR A 352 11.10 -9.07 -15.32
N SER A 353 11.75 -9.98 -16.04
CA SER A 353 12.57 -11.02 -15.44
C SER A 353 13.57 -10.31 -14.53
N TYR A 354 13.17 -10.06 -13.29
CA TYR A 354 14.12 -10.05 -12.21
C TYR A 354 14.57 -11.51 -12.18
N GLU A 355 15.60 -11.82 -12.98
CA GLU A 355 16.58 -12.81 -12.60
C GLU A 355 17.01 -12.34 -11.22
N TYR A 356 16.29 -12.78 -10.19
CA TYR A 356 16.80 -12.71 -8.85
C TYR A 356 18.10 -13.50 -8.94
N ASP A 357 19.23 -12.83 -8.71
CA ASP A 357 20.49 -13.51 -8.55
C ASP A 357 20.25 -14.57 -7.48
N VAL A 358 20.19 -15.83 -7.91
CA VAL A 358 20.10 -16.94 -6.98
C VAL A 358 21.43 -16.92 -6.26
N ILE A 359 21.44 -16.33 -5.06
CA ILE A 359 22.59 -16.38 -4.16
C ILE A 359 22.76 -17.86 -3.81
N SER A 360 23.66 -18.52 -4.53
CA SER A 360 24.01 -19.90 -4.26
C SER A 360 24.85 -19.92 -2.99
N VAL A 361 24.34 -20.58 -1.96
CA VAL A 361 25.07 -20.74 -0.70
C VAL A 361 26.17 -21.77 -0.94
N ALA A 362 27.43 -21.35 -0.83
CA ALA A 362 28.58 -22.24 -0.88
C ALA A 362 28.55 -23.17 0.34
N GLN A 363 28.65 -24.48 0.13
CA GLN A 363 28.87 -25.45 1.20
C GLN A 363 30.32 -25.90 1.17
N GLU A 364 31.04 -25.62 2.25
CA GLU A 364 32.45 -25.93 2.38
C GLU A 364 32.69 -26.83 3.59
N THR A 365 33.77 -27.61 3.53
CA THR A 365 34.17 -28.44 4.66
C THR A 365 35.58 -28.08 5.12
N ALA A 366 35.74 -27.79 6.42
CA ALA A 366 37.03 -27.48 7.00
C ALA A 366 37.12 -27.99 8.45
N LYS A 367 38.32 -28.46 8.86
CA LYS A 367 38.60 -28.79 10.27
C LYS A 367 38.93 -27.55 11.09
N ASN A 368 39.54 -26.55 10.46
CA ASN A 368 39.86 -25.27 11.05
C ASN A 368 39.40 -24.17 10.09
N TYR A 369 38.66 -23.20 10.60
CA TYR A 369 38.18 -22.05 9.82
C TYR A 369 38.80 -20.76 10.36
N VAL A 370 39.25 -19.88 9.47
CA VAL A 370 39.78 -18.56 9.82
C VAL A 370 38.88 -17.50 9.18
N ALA A 371 38.28 -16.64 10.00
CA ALA A 371 37.39 -15.59 9.50
C ALA A 371 38.17 -14.56 8.67
N SER A 372 37.76 -14.39 7.41
CA SER A 372 38.33 -13.40 6.49
C SER A 372 37.89 -11.97 6.80
N ASP A 373 36.73 -11.82 7.43
CA ASP A 373 36.09 -10.55 7.81
C ASP A 373 35.31 -10.65 9.15
N VAL A 374 34.34 -9.75 9.36
CA VAL A 374 33.49 -9.70 10.57
C VAL A 374 32.08 -10.25 10.34
N SER A 375 31.83 -10.84 9.17
CA SER A 375 30.50 -11.28 8.73
C SER A 375 30.29 -12.78 8.91
N ALA A 376 31.23 -13.45 9.59
CA ALA A 376 31.17 -14.86 9.94
C ALA A 376 30.64 -15.05 11.37
N PHE A 377 29.81 -16.08 11.56
CA PHE A 377 29.21 -16.45 12.83
C PHE A 377 29.40 -17.93 13.09
N LEU A 378 29.90 -18.27 14.28
CA LEU A 378 30.04 -19.64 14.75
C LEU A 378 28.75 -20.08 15.44
N PHE A 379 28.16 -21.16 14.94
CA PHE A 379 27.03 -21.86 15.54
C PHE A 379 27.55 -23.10 16.24
N ASN A 380 27.22 -23.27 17.52
CA ASN A 380 27.53 -24.48 18.28
C ASN A 380 26.48 -24.72 19.38
N ARG A 381 26.69 -25.76 20.21
CA ARG A 381 25.75 -26.11 21.30
C ARG A 381 25.57 -25.02 22.36
N SER A 382 26.51 -24.09 22.48
CA SER A 382 26.44 -22.96 23.41
C SER A 382 25.72 -21.73 22.82
N GLY A 383 25.31 -21.79 21.55
CA GLY A 383 24.61 -20.71 20.85
C GLY A 383 25.37 -20.19 19.64
N VAL A 384 25.13 -18.91 19.32
CA VAL A 384 25.71 -18.22 18.16
C VAL A 384 26.65 -17.13 18.62
N SER A 385 27.88 -17.13 18.10
CA SER A 385 28.90 -16.14 18.43
C SER A 385 29.46 -15.49 17.17
N PRO A 386 29.57 -14.14 17.12
CA PRO A 386 30.22 -13.46 16.00
C PRO A 386 31.73 -13.76 15.98
N MET A 387 32.30 -13.90 14.80
CA MET A 387 33.73 -14.08 14.60
C MET A 387 34.37 -12.77 14.13
N SER A 388 35.49 -12.40 14.75
CA SER A 388 36.28 -11.24 14.32
C SER A 388 37.26 -11.64 13.22
N LYS A 389 37.62 -10.69 12.34
CA LYS A 389 38.60 -10.91 11.28
C LYS A 389 39.93 -11.46 11.84
N GLY A 390 40.40 -12.56 11.26
CA GLY A 390 41.61 -13.29 11.68
C GLY A 390 41.41 -14.28 12.82
N MET A 391 40.20 -14.39 13.39
CA MET A 391 39.89 -15.39 14.41
C MET A 391 39.85 -16.79 13.78
N SER A 392 40.59 -17.72 14.38
CA SER A 392 40.63 -19.13 13.98
C SER A 392 39.78 -19.96 14.93
N VAL A 393 38.95 -20.86 14.39
CA VAL A 393 38.14 -21.80 15.18
C VAL A 393 38.26 -23.22 14.64
N LEU A 394 38.49 -24.17 15.55
CA LEU A 394 38.42 -25.57 15.24
C LEU A 394 36.95 -26.02 15.19
N LEU A 395 36.52 -26.56 14.07
CA LEU A 395 35.14 -27.02 13.91
C LEU A 395 34.99 -28.46 14.44
N THR A 396 33.87 -28.69 15.11
CA THR A 396 33.38 -29.98 15.60
C THR A 396 32.14 -30.42 14.82
N HIS A 397 31.74 -31.68 14.93
CA HIS A 397 30.54 -32.24 14.28
C HIS A 397 29.21 -31.56 14.71
N CYS A 398 29.21 -30.80 15.82
CA CYS A 398 28.05 -30.03 16.28
C CYS A 398 28.27 -28.52 16.13
N SER A 399 29.21 -28.10 15.29
CA SER A 399 29.44 -26.69 15.02
C SER A 399 29.60 -26.43 13.53
N GLU A 400 29.08 -25.29 13.11
CA GLU A 400 29.21 -24.80 11.75
C GLU A 400 29.50 -23.30 11.79
N VAL A 401 30.15 -22.79 10.75
CA VAL A 401 30.31 -21.35 10.56
C VAL A 401 29.43 -20.93 9.40
N ARG A 402 28.69 -19.84 9.58
CA ARG A 402 27.89 -19.22 8.53
C ARG A 402 28.45 -17.84 8.23
N HIS A 403 28.61 -17.53 6.96
CA HIS A 403 29.07 -16.24 6.48
C HIS A 403 27.95 -15.53 5.72
N TYR A 404 27.89 -14.20 5.88
CA TYR A 404 26.85 -13.36 5.30
C TYR A 404 27.44 -12.19 4.53
N SER A 405 27.10 -12.04 3.26
CA SER A 405 27.39 -10.82 2.49
C SER A 405 26.13 -9.98 2.32
N TYR A 406 26.24 -8.69 2.64
CA TYR A 406 25.13 -7.72 2.55
C TYR A 406 23.84 -8.16 3.28
N GLY A 407 23.99 -8.96 4.35
CA GLY A 407 22.87 -9.50 5.13
C GLY A 407 22.26 -10.82 4.60
N TYR A 408 22.75 -11.33 3.47
CA TYR A 408 22.33 -12.61 2.90
C TYR A 408 23.35 -13.71 3.20
N LEU A 409 22.86 -14.91 3.51
CA LEU A 409 23.71 -16.09 3.71
C LEU A 409 24.35 -16.49 2.38
N ASP A 410 25.67 -16.61 2.34
CA ASP A 410 26.39 -16.97 1.12
C ASP A 410 27.33 -18.17 1.31
N SER A 411 27.70 -18.55 2.54
CA SER A 411 28.53 -19.71 2.81
C SER A 411 28.22 -20.38 4.14
N ILE A 412 28.27 -21.71 4.15
CA ILE A 412 28.20 -22.57 5.34
C ILE A 412 29.42 -23.50 5.34
N VAL A 413 30.19 -23.45 6.42
CA VAL A 413 31.36 -24.30 6.63
C VAL A 413 31.08 -25.30 7.75
N THR A 414 31.14 -26.59 7.43
CA THR A 414 30.98 -27.69 8.39
C THR A 414 32.25 -28.54 8.49
N VAL A 415 32.33 -29.44 9.46
CA VAL A 415 33.35 -30.49 9.44
C VAL A 415 32.98 -31.52 8.39
N ALA A 416 33.96 -32.02 7.63
CA ALA A 416 33.75 -33.17 6.76
C ALA A 416 33.30 -34.37 7.61
N ASN A 417 32.15 -34.97 7.29
CA ASN A 417 31.63 -36.15 7.96
C ASN A 417 32.52 -37.38 7.68
N ASP A 418 33.62 -37.52 8.42
CA ASP A 418 34.31 -38.79 8.60
C ASP A 418 33.71 -39.57 9.78
N THR A 419 32.38 -39.56 9.93
CA THR A 419 31.72 -40.39 10.95
C THR A 419 31.72 -41.84 10.48
N VAL A 420 32.82 -42.54 10.72
CA VAL A 420 32.76 -43.97 11.01
C VAL A 420 31.97 -44.09 12.31
N THR A 421 30.67 -44.34 12.23
CA THR A 421 29.91 -44.82 13.38
C THR A 421 30.62 -46.06 13.92
N LEU A 422 31.26 -45.93 15.07
CA LEU A 422 31.89 -47.05 15.77
C LEU A 422 30.76 -47.99 16.18
N THR A 423 30.68 -49.16 15.55
CA THR A 423 29.72 -50.22 15.87
C THR A 423 30.47 -51.54 16.09
N GLY A 424 29.85 -52.46 16.83
CA GLY A 424 30.42 -53.78 17.11
C GLY A 424 31.74 -53.72 17.88
N ASN A 425 32.75 -54.47 17.43
CA ASN A 425 34.01 -54.68 18.16
C ASN A 425 34.81 -53.39 18.40
N ARG A 426 34.78 -52.43 17.46
CA ARG A 426 35.51 -51.16 17.64
C ARG A 426 34.89 -50.31 18.76
N LEU A 427 33.57 -50.31 18.86
CA LEU A 427 32.84 -49.64 19.95
C LEU A 427 33.13 -50.31 21.30
N LEU A 428 33.08 -51.64 21.35
CA LEU A 428 33.39 -52.40 22.55
C LEU A 428 34.82 -52.15 23.05
N GLN A 429 35.81 -52.16 22.16
CA GLN A 429 37.22 -51.89 22.53
C GLN A 429 37.40 -50.49 23.08
N ASP A 430 36.75 -49.49 22.49
CA ASP A 430 36.80 -48.10 22.94
C ASP A 430 36.17 -47.94 24.33
N ILE A 431 34.99 -48.54 24.55
CA ILE A 431 34.32 -48.56 25.86
C ILE A 431 35.22 -49.21 26.90
N LEU A 432 35.81 -50.37 26.61
CA LEU A 432 36.68 -51.06 27.57
C LEU A 432 37.98 -50.30 27.83
N MET A 433 38.46 -49.51 26.88
CA MET A 433 39.68 -48.71 27.03
C MET A 433 39.44 -47.50 27.93
N TYR A 434 38.36 -46.75 27.72
CA TYR A 434 38.13 -45.45 28.36
C TYR A 434 37.11 -45.46 29.50
N TYR A 435 36.20 -46.42 29.56
CA TYR A 435 35.24 -46.59 30.65
C TYR A 435 35.60 -47.82 31.49
N LYS A 436 35.91 -47.61 32.77
CA LYS A 436 36.33 -48.68 33.70
C LYS A 436 35.28 -49.08 34.72
N ARG A 437 34.09 -48.48 34.68
CA ARG A 437 33.01 -48.79 35.61
C ARG A 437 32.40 -50.16 35.29
N THR A 438 32.43 -51.05 36.26
CA THR A 438 31.83 -52.39 36.17
C THR A 438 30.71 -52.57 37.18
N GLU A 439 29.83 -53.52 36.89
CA GLU A 439 28.74 -53.96 37.76
C GLU A 439 28.64 -55.48 37.77
N ALA A 440 27.90 -56.01 38.75
CA ALA A 440 27.67 -57.44 38.89
C ALA A 440 26.91 -57.97 37.67
N PHE A 441 27.44 -59.03 37.09
CA PHE A 441 26.88 -59.65 35.91
C PHE A 441 25.67 -60.54 36.24
N ASN A 442 24.63 -60.49 35.40
CA ASN A 442 23.41 -61.30 35.55
C ASN A 442 22.85 -61.72 34.17
N TRP A 443 22.62 -63.03 34.00
CA TRP A 443 22.08 -63.63 32.77
C TRP A 443 20.65 -63.25 32.45
N ALA A 444 19.83 -63.00 33.47
CA ALA A 444 18.42 -62.70 33.28
C ALA A 444 18.17 -61.49 32.36
N GLY A 445 19.14 -60.58 32.19
CA GLY A 445 19.04 -59.41 31.32
C GLY A 445 19.26 -59.69 29.82
N TYR A 446 19.79 -60.87 29.45
CA TYR A 446 20.21 -61.16 28.08
C TYR A 446 19.48 -62.35 27.42
N GLU A 447 18.71 -63.12 28.20
CA GLU A 447 17.99 -64.31 27.71
C GLU A 447 16.98 -64.02 26.59
N SER A 448 16.48 -62.79 26.51
CA SER A 448 15.51 -62.34 25.49
C SER A 448 16.11 -61.54 24.33
N LEU A 449 17.44 -61.33 24.30
CA LEU A 449 18.11 -60.51 23.29
C LEU A 449 18.74 -61.37 22.19
N GLU A 450 18.58 -60.95 20.93
CA GLU A 450 19.36 -61.50 19.81
C GLU A 450 20.77 -60.88 19.82
N LEU A 451 21.72 -61.57 20.45
CA LEU A 451 23.09 -61.07 20.62
C LEU A 451 23.91 -61.19 19.33
N SER A 452 24.66 -60.14 19.01
CA SER A 452 25.72 -60.20 18.00
C SER A 452 26.83 -61.16 18.45
N HIS A 453 27.64 -61.64 17.50
CA HIS A 453 28.81 -62.46 17.83
C HIS A 453 29.80 -61.75 18.77
N THR A 454 29.95 -60.43 18.63
CA THR A 454 30.84 -59.61 19.47
C THR A 454 30.27 -59.47 20.87
N ALA A 455 28.97 -59.17 20.98
CA ALA A 455 28.27 -59.09 22.26
C ALA A 455 28.38 -60.42 23.00
N PHE A 456 28.10 -61.54 22.32
CA PHE A 456 28.13 -62.88 22.90
C PHE A 456 29.51 -63.25 23.46
N GLN A 457 30.58 -63.02 22.70
CA GLN A 457 31.95 -63.31 23.17
C GLN A 457 32.35 -62.47 24.40
N TYR A 458 31.99 -61.19 24.40
CA TYR A 458 32.25 -60.33 25.54
C TYR A 458 31.47 -60.79 26.78
N ILE A 459 30.20 -61.12 26.56
CA ILE A 459 29.29 -61.61 27.57
C ILE A 459 29.77 -62.94 28.20
N GLU A 460 30.24 -63.92 27.41
CA GLU A 460 30.88 -65.14 27.93
C GLU A 460 32.14 -64.84 28.76
N SER A 461 32.89 -63.79 28.42
CA SER A 461 34.05 -63.37 29.21
C SER A 461 33.64 -62.75 30.56
N CYS A 462 32.51 -62.03 30.58
CA CYS A 462 31.91 -61.46 31.79
C CYS A 462 31.32 -62.53 32.72
N GLU A 463 30.81 -63.63 32.18
CA GLU A 463 30.36 -64.78 32.98
C GLU A 463 31.50 -65.36 33.82
N LYS A 464 32.68 -65.51 33.21
CA LYS A 464 33.86 -66.05 33.90
C LYS A 464 34.40 -65.11 34.98
N THR A 465 34.22 -63.80 34.83
CA THR A 465 34.73 -62.80 35.77
C THR A 465 33.69 -62.33 36.79
N GLY A 466 32.40 -62.61 36.55
CA GLY A 466 31.27 -62.13 37.35
C GLY A 466 30.99 -60.63 37.22
N LEU A 467 31.67 -59.93 36.30
CA LEU A 467 31.61 -58.48 36.17
C LEU A 467 31.43 -58.06 34.71
N ILE A 468 30.57 -57.06 34.48
CA ILE A 468 30.34 -56.46 33.17
C ILE A 468 30.54 -54.95 33.21
N ASN A 469 31.05 -54.36 32.14
CA ASN A 469 31.11 -52.91 32.01
C ASN A 469 29.71 -52.33 31.85
N SER A 470 29.31 -51.39 32.72
CA SER A 470 27.95 -50.84 32.73
C SER A 470 27.57 -50.17 31.40
N VAL A 471 28.53 -49.57 30.71
CA VAL A 471 28.29 -48.91 29.42
C VAL A 471 28.21 -49.95 28.29
N ALA A 472 29.09 -50.96 28.31
CA ALA A 472 29.02 -52.05 27.32
C ALA A 472 27.68 -52.80 27.42
N LYS A 473 27.18 -53.04 28.63
CA LYS A 473 25.84 -53.62 28.85
C LYS A 473 24.74 -52.81 28.17
N HIS A 474 24.72 -51.50 28.39
CA HIS A 474 23.69 -50.62 27.82
C HIS A 474 23.70 -50.66 26.28
N PHE A 475 24.89 -50.62 25.67
CA PHE A 475 25.01 -50.68 24.21
C PHE A 475 24.70 -52.07 23.63
N ILE A 476 24.87 -53.15 24.39
CA ILE A 476 24.43 -54.49 24.01
C ILE A 476 22.90 -54.58 24.06
N GLU A 477 22.26 -54.03 25.10
CA GLU A 477 20.80 -53.97 25.22
C GLU A 477 20.15 -53.15 24.08
N GLU A 478 20.84 -52.10 23.61
CA GLU A 478 20.40 -51.28 22.49
C GLU A 478 20.80 -51.83 21.10
N GLY A 479 21.55 -52.94 21.03
CA GLY A 479 21.94 -53.61 19.77
C GLY A 479 23.06 -52.94 18.97
N TRP A 480 23.91 -52.12 19.60
CA TRP A 480 25.03 -51.42 18.94
C TRP A 480 26.35 -52.19 18.98
N ILE A 481 26.46 -53.14 19.91
CA ILE A 481 27.55 -54.10 20.07
C ILE A 481 26.98 -55.48 19.78
#